data_AF-A0A811LVS0-F1
#
_entry.id   AF-A0A811LVS0-F1
#
_cell.length_a   1.000
_cell.length_b   1.000
_cell.length_c   1.000
_cell.angle_alpha   90.00
_cell.angle_beta   90.00
_cell.angle_gamma   90.00
#
_symmetry.space_group_name_H-M   'P 1'
#
loop_
_entity.id
_entity.type
_entity.pdbx_description
1 polymer ?
#
loop_
_entity_poly.entity_id
_entity_poly.type
_entity_poly.pdbx_seq_one_letter_code
_entity_poly.pdbx_strand_id
1 'polypeptide(L)'
;MLAIGYVTLLHSLGNILPPCYVSYENGDIILPTLYHSAMSIAGFCMIFFDLKYFLVALERKIAFSRKATYENEGAGTGNRLVLSASVFSLIYTIGKNMFIWKTQENLDLDQRLTKVTMVDKYFPGLIMSYIVASTAIFYAIYVFLKISSQIHVLESNSLSERYELRQIVAAMAWLRKLIKAFGIAMIFTFPFMVIICYLYFAERKNEDDKYMQILLTIIFCAGSAYSLVTTYFMFSEFPQLRNAVAKDFPFCAPKISTSVLSQEERDNMYYNSLNVAWRHPEEPKSIATIT
;
A
#
# COMPACT_ATOMS: atom_id res chain seq x y z
N MET A 1 -0.38 -7.93 6.75
CA MET A 1 -1.38 -8.95 6.34
C MET A 1 -2.61 -8.91 7.22
N LEU A 2 -2.49 -9.14 8.54
CA LEU A 2 -3.63 -9.15 9.46
C LEU A 2 -4.49 -7.89 9.37
N ALA A 3 -3.88 -6.71 9.31
CA ALA A 3 -4.63 -5.46 9.18
C ALA A 3 -5.42 -5.32 7.86
N ILE A 4 -4.93 -5.89 6.75
CA ILE A 4 -5.65 -5.85 5.45
C ILE A 4 -6.81 -6.84 5.48
N GLY A 5 -6.57 -8.06 5.98
CA GLY A 5 -7.64 -9.03 6.19
C GLY A 5 -8.71 -8.50 7.14
N TYR A 6 -8.29 -7.83 8.23
CA TYR A 6 -9.19 -7.16 9.17
C TYR A 6 -10.04 -6.09 8.50
N VAL A 7 -9.46 -5.19 7.70
CA VAL A 7 -10.21 -4.15 6.97
C VAL A 7 -11.22 -4.77 6.01
N THR A 8 -10.81 -5.75 5.19
CA THR A 8 -11.70 -6.37 4.20
C THR A 8 -12.81 -7.19 4.86
N LEU A 9 -12.51 -7.93 5.94
CA LEU A 9 -13.51 -8.71 6.68
C LEU A 9 -14.49 -7.80 7.41
N LEU A 10 -14.01 -6.77 8.10
CA LEU A 10 -14.90 -5.83 8.80
C LEU A 10 -15.86 -5.13 7.85
N HIS A 11 -15.36 -4.66 6.71
CA HIS A 11 -16.22 -3.99 5.73
C HIS A 11 -17.29 -4.93 5.17
N SER A 12 -16.90 -6.17 4.85
CA SER A 12 -17.84 -7.21 4.41
C SER A 12 -18.89 -7.51 5.48
N LEU A 13 -18.46 -7.65 6.74
CA LEU A 13 -19.36 -7.85 7.88
C LEU A 13 -20.29 -6.66 8.06
N GLY A 14 -19.80 -5.43 7.92
CA GLY A 14 -20.59 -4.21 8.06
C GLY A 14 -21.71 -4.08 7.04
N ASN A 15 -21.53 -4.62 5.83
CA ASN A 15 -22.59 -4.65 4.80
C ASN A 15 -23.60 -5.81 5.01
N ILE A 16 -23.25 -6.82 5.80
CA ILE A 16 -24.12 -7.96 6.11
C ILE A 16 -24.88 -7.74 7.42
N LEU A 17 -24.31 -6.98 8.35
CA LEU A 17 -24.89 -6.76 9.67
C LEU A 17 -26.24 -6.02 9.57
N PRO A 18 -27.33 -6.56 10.15
CA PRO A 18 -28.59 -5.84 10.21
C PRO A 18 -28.45 -4.50 10.95
N PRO A 19 -29.15 -3.43 10.51
CA PRO A 19 -29.04 -2.10 11.12
C PRO A 19 -29.35 -2.07 12.63
N CYS A 20 -30.17 -3.00 13.13
CA CYS A 20 -30.52 -3.08 14.55
C CYS A 20 -29.30 -3.34 15.47
N TYR A 21 -28.23 -3.96 14.98
CA TYR A 21 -27.01 -4.20 15.76
C TYR A 21 -26.03 -3.02 15.74
N VAL A 22 -26.27 -2.05 14.85
CA VAL A 22 -25.42 -0.88 14.64
C VAL A 22 -26.07 0.38 15.22
N SER A 23 -27.38 0.35 15.48
CA SER A 23 -28.15 1.50 15.95
C SER A 23 -28.10 1.68 17.47
N TYR A 24 -27.94 2.93 17.92
CA TYR A 24 -28.05 3.29 19.33
C TYR A 24 -29.49 3.40 19.83
N GLU A 25 -30.49 3.35 18.93
CA GLU A 25 -31.91 3.50 19.28
C GLU A 25 -32.45 2.33 20.12
N ASN A 26 -31.83 1.15 20.00
CA ASN A 26 -32.27 -0.07 20.71
C ASN A 26 -31.86 -0.10 22.20
N GLY A 27 -31.18 0.93 22.70
CA GLY A 27 -30.72 1.01 24.08
C GLY A 27 -29.45 0.18 24.39
N ASP A 28 -28.97 -0.65 23.47
CA ASP A 28 -27.67 -1.30 23.57
C ASP A 28 -26.56 -0.36 23.08
N ILE A 29 -25.71 0.10 24.01
CA ILE A 29 -24.62 1.04 23.74
C ILE A 29 -23.33 0.30 23.39
N ILE A 30 -23.17 -0.94 23.87
CA ILE A 30 -21.88 -1.65 23.83
C ILE A 30 -21.57 -2.09 22.39
N LEU A 31 -22.52 -2.76 21.75
CA LEU A 31 -22.29 -3.34 20.43
C LEU A 31 -22.08 -2.27 19.33
N PRO A 32 -22.90 -1.21 19.22
CA PRO A 32 -22.64 -0.11 18.29
C PRO A 32 -21.30 0.58 18.53
N THR A 33 -20.91 0.77 19.79
CA THR A 33 -19.63 1.41 20.14
C THR A 33 -18.43 0.57 19.71
N LEU A 34 -18.48 -0.74 19.93
CA LEU A 34 -17.44 -1.67 19.48
C LEU A 34 -17.34 -1.68 17.95
N TYR A 35 -18.47 -1.71 17.26
CA TYR A 35 -18.54 -1.69 15.80
C TYR A 35 -17.94 -0.41 15.21
N HIS A 36 -18.37 0.77 15.67
CA HIS A 36 -17.86 2.05 15.18
C HIS A 36 -16.39 2.28 15.53
N SER A 37 -15.93 1.75 16.68
CA SER A 37 -14.50 1.75 17.03
C SER A 37 -13.69 0.88 16.08
N ALA A 38 -14.18 -0.32 15.78
CA ALA A 38 -13.53 -1.25 14.85
C ALA A 38 -13.44 -0.65 13.43
N MET A 39 -14.51 -0.01 12.96
CA MET A 39 -14.53 0.70 11.67
C MET A 39 -13.60 1.92 11.64
N SER A 40 -13.50 2.67 12.73
CA SER A 40 -12.55 3.78 12.85
C SER A 40 -11.09 3.30 12.77
N ILE A 41 -10.77 2.18 13.44
CA ILE A 41 -9.44 1.56 13.36
C ILE A 41 -9.17 1.08 11.92
N ALA A 42 -10.18 0.49 11.25
CA ALA A 42 -10.06 0.10 9.85
C ALA A 42 -9.77 1.31 8.95
N GLY A 43 -10.46 2.44 9.16
CA GLY A 43 -10.21 3.70 8.47
C GLY A 43 -8.76 4.20 8.65
N PHE A 44 -8.26 4.19 9.89
CA PHE A 44 -6.85 4.50 10.18
C PHE A 44 -5.89 3.58 9.42
N CYS A 45 -6.13 2.27 9.45
CA CYS A 45 -5.31 1.30 8.73
C CYS A 45 -5.32 1.54 7.22
N MET A 46 -6.47 1.89 6.63
CA MET A 46 -6.56 2.21 5.19
C MET A 46 -5.67 3.39 4.83
N ILE A 47 -5.76 4.50 5.56
CA ILE A 47 -4.91 5.69 5.31
C ILE A 47 -3.44 5.35 5.47
N PHE A 48 -3.07 4.59 6.51
CA PHE A 48 -1.69 4.13 6.69
C PHE A 48 -1.22 3.28 5.50
N PHE A 49 -2.08 2.40 4.97
CA PHE A 49 -1.78 1.60 3.78
C PHE A 49 -1.69 2.44 2.51
N ASP A 50 -2.42 3.54 2.37
CA ASP A 50 -2.28 4.44 1.22
C ASP A 50 -0.89 5.10 1.20
N LEU A 51 -0.29 5.35 2.37
CA LEU A 51 1.05 5.90 2.51
C LEU A 51 2.17 4.87 2.26
N LYS A 52 1.87 3.58 2.07
CA LYS A 52 2.89 2.53 1.91
C LYS A 52 3.86 2.82 0.75
N TYR A 53 3.35 3.36 -0.36
CA TYR A 53 4.18 3.71 -1.52
C TYR A 53 5.14 4.84 -1.20
N PHE A 54 4.64 5.86 -0.51
CA PHE A 54 5.43 6.98 -0.06
C PHE A 54 6.52 6.54 0.91
N LEU A 55 6.18 5.68 1.88
CA LEU A 55 7.12 5.13 2.86
C LEU A 55 8.25 4.34 2.20
N VAL A 56 7.91 3.40 1.30
CA VAL A 56 8.90 2.60 0.56
C VAL A 56 9.82 3.51 -0.24
N ALA A 57 9.27 4.48 -0.98
CA ALA A 57 10.06 5.38 -1.79
C ALA A 57 11.02 6.23 -0.95
N LEU A 58 10.52 6.77 0.17
CA LEU A 58 11.32 7.60 1.06
C LEU A 58 12.41 6.78 1.74
N GLU A 59 12.11 5.56 2.21
CA GLU A 59 13.10 4.65 2.77
C GLU A 59 14.21 4.32 1.76
N ARG A 60 13.84 3.97 0.51
CA ARG A 60 14.82 3.71 -0.56
C ARG A 60 15.65 4.94 -0.92
N LYS A 61 15.06 6.14 -0.86
CA LYS A 61 15.78 7.39 -1.07
C LYS A 61 16.82 7.61 0.04
N ILE A 62 16.46 7.38 1.30
CA ILE A 62 17.39 7.49 2.43
C ILE A 62 18.51 6.45 2.31
N ALA A 63 18.16 5.20 2.05
CA ALA A 63 19.13 4.11 1.86
C ALA A 63 20.12 4.45 0.74
N PHE A 64 19.64 4.97 -0.39
CA PHE A 64 20.49 5.41 -1.50
C PHE A 64 21.41 6.58 -1.12
N SER A 65 20.89 7.60 -0.44
CA SER A 65 21.68 8.76 0.01
C SER A 65 22.71 8.42 1.09
N ARG A 66 22.46 7.38 1.90
CA ARG A 66 23.31 6.96 3.03
C ARG A 66 23.89 5.56 2.86
N LYS A 67 24.14 5.14 1.62
CA LYS A 67 24.58 3.77 1.28
C LYS A 67 25.77 3.23 2.09
N ALA A 68 26.67 4.11 2.56
CA ALA A 68 27.84 3.73 3.35
C ALA A 68 27.55 3.46 4.83
N THR A 69 26.50 4.08 5.40
CA THR A 69 26.19 4.00 6.84
C THR A 69 24.84 3.37 7.15
N TYR A 70 24.01 3.11 6.13
CA TYR A 70 22.65 2.62 6.29
C TYR A 70 22.58 1.28 7.04
N GLU A 71 23.49 0.35 6.74
CA GLU A 71 23.57 -0.95 7.41
C GLU A 71 23.79 -0.83 8.93
N ASN A 72 24.61 0.15 9.35
CA ASN A 72 24.91 0.40 10.77
C ASN A 72 23.71 0.99 11.53
N GLU A 73 22.79 1.68 10.84
CA GLU A 73 21.56 2.21 11.46
C GLU A 73 20.51 1.10 11.70
N GLY A 74 20.64 -0.06 11.04
CA GLY A 74 19.77 -1.21 11.18
C GLY A 74 18.29 -0.89 11.01
N ALA A 75 17.44 -1.44 11.87
CA ALA A 75 15.99 -1.23 11.83
C ALA A 75 15.53 0.17 12.31
N GLY A 76 16.44 1.00 12.84
CA GLY A 76 16.09 2.27 13.47
C GLY A 76 15.43 3.26 12.51
N THR A 77 15.93 3.36 11.28
CA THR A 77 15.39 4.28 10.27
C THR A 77 14.02 3.86 9.77
N GLY A 78 13.81 2.56 9.49
CA GLY A 78 12.50 2.02 9.13
C GLY A 78 11.44 2.23 10.22
N ASN A 79 11.79 1.97 11.48
CA ASN A 79 10.89 2.16 12.61
C ASN A 79 10.46 3.62 12.79
N ARG A 80 11.38 4.58 12.61
CA ARG A 80 11.06 6.02 12.65
C ARG A 80 10.09 6.41 11.55
N LEU A 81 10.29 5.92 10.32
CA LEU A 81 9.39 6.21 9.21
C LEU A 81 7.98 5.64 9.44
N VAL A 82 7.89 4.39 9.89
CA VAL A 82 6.61 3.76 10.23
C VAL A 82 5.89 4.51 11.36
N LEU A 83 6.63 4.95 12.39
CA LEU A 83 6.08 5.74 13.48
C LEU A 83 5.56 7.09 12.97
N SER A 84 6.33 7.81 12.16
CA SER A 84 5.92 9.08 11.57
C SER A 84 4.67 8.94 10.70
N ALA A 85 4.60 7.91 9.86
CA ALA A 85 3.40 7.65 9.05
C ALA A 85 2.20 7.22 9.90
N SER A 86 2.41 6.47 10.98
CA SER A 86 1.36 6.13 11.94
C SER A 86 0.79 7.38 12.60
N VAL A 87 1.65 8.28 13.10
CA VAL A 87 1.23 9.55 13.71
C VAL A 87 0.49 10.42 12.69
N PHE A 88 1.02 10.56 11.47
CA PHE A 88 0.34 11.31 10.41
C PHE A 88 -1.03 10.72 10.07
N SER A 89 -1.14 9.40 9.92
CA SER A 89 -2.41 8.72 9.63
C SER A 89 -3.42 8.91 10.75
N LEU A 90 -2.97 8.92 12.01
CA LEU A 90 -3.82 9.19 13.17
C LEU A 90 -4.34 10.63 13.16
N ILE A 91 -3.46 11.61 12.97
CA ILE A 91 -3.84 13.04 12.87
C ILE A 91 -4.82 13.25 11.72
N TYR A 92 -4.55 12.66 10.55
CA TYR A 92 -5.44 12.73 9.40
C TYR A 92 -6.81 12.12 9.71
N THR A 93 -6.85 10.94 10.34
CA THR A 93 -8.10 10.25 10.69
C THR A 93 -8.93 11.09 11.66
N ILE A 94 -8.31 11.64 12.70
CA ILE A 94 -8.97 12.53 13.67
C ILE A 94 -9.49 13.79 12.98
N GLY A 95 -8.65 14.45 12.17
CA GLY A 95 -9.03 15.66 11.44
C GLY A 95 -10.20 15.43 10.48
N LYS A 96 -10.16 14.34 9.70
CA LYS A 96 -11.25 13.89 8.83
C LYS A 96 -12.53 13.66 9.63
N ASN A 97 -12.44 12.91 10.73
CA ASN A 97 -13.60 12.57 11.55
C ASN A 97 -14.25 13.81 12.17
N MET A 98 -13.44 14.74 12.70
CA MET A 98 -13.92 16.02 13.22
C MET A 98 -14.57 16.89 12.14
N PHE A 99 -13.98 16.93 10.93
CA PHE A 99 -14.54 17.67 9.81
C PHE A 99 -15.90 17.12 9.39
N ILE A 100 -15.99 15.81 9.13
CA ILE A 100 -17.25 15.15 8.75
C ILE A 100 -18.30 15.36 9.83
N TRP A 101 -17.93 15.16 11.10
CA TRP A 101 -18.82 15.39 12.23
C TRP A 101 -19.43 16.79 12.12
N LYS A 102 -18.63 17.86 12.06
CA LYS A 102 -19.15 19.25 11.95
C LYS A 102 -19.99 19.50 10.69
N THR A 103 -19.62 18.95 9.54
CA THR A 103 -20.36 19.21 8.29
C THR A 103 -21.71 18.50 8.22
N GLN A 104 -21.91 17.43 8.98
CA GLN A 104 -23.11 16.58 8.95
C GLN A 104 -23.92 16.70 10.23
N GLU A 105 -24.08 17.92 10.77
CA GLU A 105 -24.81 18.19 12.01
C GLU A 105 -26.32 17.90 11.93
N ASN A 106 -26.89 17.94 10.71
CA ASN A 106 -28.31 17.74 10.48
C ASN A 106 -28.74 16.27 10.40
N LEU A 107 -27.79 15.32 10.43
CA LEU A 107 -28.09 13.89 10.36
C LEU A 107 -28.32 13.31 11.75
N ASP A 108 -29.13 12.25 11.80
CA ASP A 108 -29.29 11.43 13.01
C ASP A 108 -27.94 10.86 13.48
N LEU A 109 -27.83 10.62 14.78
CA LEU A 109 -26.58 10.19 15.42
C LEU A 109 -25.96 8.96 14.72
N ASP A 110 -26.76 7.95 14.42
CA ASP A 110 -26.31 6.69 13.80
C ASP A 110 -25.79 6.91 12.37
N GLN A 111 -26.49 7.73 11.59
CA GLN A 111 -26.08 8.08 10.23
C GLN A 111 -24.78 8.89 10.25
N ARG A 112 -24.67 9.84 11.17
CA ARG A 112 -23.47 10.67 11.34
C ARG A 112 -22.28 9.83 11.77
N LEU A 113 -22.44 8.93 12.74
CA LEU A 113 -21.39 8.01 13.18
C LEU A 113 -20.95 7.07 12.05
N THR A 114 -21.90 6.58 11.26
CA THR A 114 -21.61 5.76 10.07
C THR A 114 -20.74 6.53 9.08
N LYS A 115 -21.11 7.77 8.69
CA LYS A 115 -20.30 8.59 7.76
C LYS A 115 -18.95 9.01 8.32
N VAL A 116 -18.84 9.23 9.63
CA VAL A 116 -17.58 9.59 10.27
C VAL A 116 -16.62 8.40 10.30
N THR A 117 -17.10 7.23 10.68
CA THR A 117 -16.27 6.05 10.90
C THR A 117 -15.96 5.28 9.62
N MET A 118 -16.87 5.25 8.65
CA MET A 118 -16.71 4.53 7.39
C MET A 118 -16.33 5.46 6.26
N VAL A 119 -15.17 5.21 5.63
CA VAL A 119 -14.63 6.04 4.55
C VAL A 119 -15.48 5.92 3.27
N ASP A 120 -16.08 4.77 3.03
CA ASP A 120 -16.89 4.47 1.84
C ASP A 120 -18.32 5.03 1.90
N LYS A 121 -18.77 5.50 3.08
CA LYS A 121 -20.11 6.08 3.27
C LYS A 121 -20.12 7.61 3.11
N TYR A 122 -18.98 8.23 2.86
CA TYR A 122 -18.85 9.67 2.63
C TYR A 122 -18.02 9.94 1.36
N PHE A 123 -18.70 10.33 0.27
CA PHE A 123 -18.13 10.42 -1.06
C PHE A 123 -16.99 11.44 -1.18
N PRO A 124 -17.09 12.67 -0.62
CA PRO A 124 -15.96 13.60 -0.61
C PRO A 124 -14.73 13.04 0.12
N GLY A 125 -14.95 12.24 1.17
CA GLY A 125 -13.89 11.52 1.87
C GLY A 125 -13.19 10.51 0.97
N LEU A 126 -13.95 9.74 0.20
CA LEU A 126 -13.41 8.80 -0.78
C LEU A 126 -12.55 9.52 -1.84
N ILE A 127 -13.01 10.64 -2.40
CA ILE A 127 -12.22 11.44 -3.35
C ILE A 127 -10.88 11.86 -2.73
N MET A 128 -10.90 12.35 -1.49
CA MET A 128 -9.68 12.75 -0.80
C MET A 128 -8.71 11.59 -0.61
N SER A 129 -9.20 10.40 -0.23
CA SER A 129 -8.37 9.19 -0.15
C SER A 129 -7.73 8.84 -1.51
N TYR A 130 -8.49 8.93 -2.60
CA TYR A 130 -7.96 8.72 -3.96
C TYR A 130 -6.86 9.72 -4.33
N ILE A 131 -7.02 10.99 -3.98
CA ILE A 131 -6.01 12.03 -4.22
C ILE A 131 -4.75 11.73 -3.42
N VAL A 132 -4.88 11.37 -2.13
CA VAL A 132 -3.74 11.01 -1.27
C VAL A 132 -3.00 9.78 -1.82
N ALA A 133 -3.72 8.71 -2.15
CA ALA A 133 -3.13 7.49 -2.71
C ALA A 133 -2.44 7.75 -4.06
N SER A 134 -3.07 8.54 -4.94
CA SER A 134 -2.49 8.94 -6.23
C SER A 134 -1.22 9.77 -6.03
N THR A 135 -1.23 10.73 -5.12
CA THR A 135 -0.05 11.55 -4.80
C THR A 135 1.10 10.70 -4.26
N ALA A 136 0.80 9.76 -3.37
CA ALA A 136 1.78 8.84 -2.80
C ALA A 136 2.44 7.97 -3.87
N ILE A 137 1.68 7.45 -4.84
CA ILE A 137 2.25 6.64 -5.91
C ILE A 137 3.03 7.47 -6.93
N PHE A 138 2.55 8.66 -7.32
CA PHE A 138 3.30 9.55 -8.21
C PHE A 138 4.62 9.99 -7.59
N TYR A 139 4.63 10.29 -6.29
CA TYR A 139 5.87 10.54 -5.56
C TYR A 139 6.81 9.34 -5.60
N ALA A 140 6.29 8.13 -5.38
CA ALA A 140 7.09 6.91 -5.43
C ALA A 140 7.71 6.68 -6.81
N ILE A 141 6.93 6.90 -7.88
CA ILE A 141 7.42 6.85 -9.28
C ILE A 141 8.53 7.87 -9.50
N TYR A 142 8.34 9.13 -9.06
CA TYR A 142 9.35 10.18 -9.20
C TYR A 142 10.67 9.81 -8.53
N VAL A 143 10.62 9.37 -7.26
CA VAL A 143 11.81 8.97 -6.51
C VAL A 143 12.48 7.78 -7.18
N PHE A 144 11.70 6.80 -7.64
CA PHE A 144 12.20 5.65 -8.34
C PHE A 144 12.95 6.02 -9.63
N LEU A 145 12.37 6.87 -10.48
CA LEU A 145 13.00 7.30 -11.73
C LEU A 145 14.33 8.02 -11.44
N LYS A 146 14.35 8.84 -10.39
CA LYS A 146 15.57 9.54 -9.95
C LYS A 146 16.65 8.59 -9.45
N ILE A 147 16.30 7.57 -8.67
CA ILE A 147 17.27 6.56 -8.20
C ILE A 147 17.77 5.74 -9.40
N SER A 148 16.87 5.31 -10.29
CA SER A 148 17.22 4.50 -11.46
C SER A 148 18.14 5.24 -12.42
N SER A 149 18.03 6.56 -12.59
CA SER A 149 18.95 7.31 -13.44
C SER A 149 20.34 7.45 -12.82
N GLN A 150 20.43 7.50 -11.48
CA GLN A 150 21.69 7.66 -10.76
C GLN A 150 22.43 6.33 -10.55
N ILE A 151 21.71 5.20 -10.51
CA ILE A 151 22.30 3.89 -10.21
C ILE A 151 23.30 3.42 -11.27
N HIS A 152 23.08 3.79 -12.53
CA HIS A 152 23.94 3.38 -13.65
C HIS A 152 25.27 4.14 -13.70
N VAL A 153 25.37 5.29 -13.02
CA VAL A 153 26.57 6.15 -13.01
C VAL A 153 27.48 5.82 -11.83
N LEU A 154 26.99 5.06 -10.85
CA LEU A 154 27.68 4.80 -9.60
C LEU A 154 28.51 3.51 -9.68
N GLU A 155 29.83 3.66 -9.65
CA GLU A 155 30.72 2.56 -9.30
C GLU A 155 30.63 2.28 -7.80
N SER A 156 30.46 1.00 -7.44
CA SER A 156 30.43 0.55 -6.05
C SER A 156 31.85 0.26 -5.57
N ASN A 157 32.29 0.93 -4.51
CA ASN A 157 33.66 0.78 -4.00
C ASN A 157 33.75 -0.26 -2.87
N SER A 158 32.64 -0.58 -2.21
CA SER A 158 32.60 -1.58 -1.12
C SER A 158 31.59 -2.70 -1.37
N LEU A 159 31.77 -3.82 -0.65
CA LEU A 159 30.89 -4.98 -0.71
C LEU A 159 29.50 -4.68 -0.11
N SER A 160 29.44 -3.83 0.93
CA SER A 160 28.19 -3.35 1.52
C SER A 160 27.41 -2.46 0.54
N GLU A 161 28.08 -1.56 -0.19
CA GLU A 161 27.44 -0.74 -1.23
C GLU A 161 26.86 -1.61 -2.36
N ARG A 162 27.58 -2.65 -2.79
CA ARG A 162 27.08 -3.61 -3.80
C ARG A 162 25.82 -4.33 -3.35
N TYR A 163 25.78 -4.73 -2.07
CA TYR A 163 24.63 -5.40 -1.50
C TYR A 163 23.41 -4.48 -1.45
N GLU A 164 23.57 -3.25 -0.95
CA GLU A 164 22.50 -2.24 -0.91
C GLU A 164 21.99 -1.88 -2.32
N LEU A 165 22.88 -1.71 -3.29
CA LEU A 165 22.50 -1.47 -4.68
C LEU A 165 21.68 -2.64 -5.25
N ARG A 166 22.06 -3.89 -4.96
CA ARG A 166 21.30 -5.07 -5.38
C ARG A 166 19.91 -5.11 -4.74
N GLN A 167 19.80 -4.76 -3.46
CA GLN A 167 18.50 -4.65 -2.78
C GLN A 167 17.63 -3.56 -3.40
N ILE A 168 18.20 -2.39 -3.70
CA ILE A 168 17.49 -1.30 -4.36
C ILE A 168 16.99 -1.77 -5.73
N VAL A 169 17.80 -2.45 -6.54
CA VAL A 169 17.37 -3.01 -7.84
C VAL A 169 16.23 -4.02 -7.70
N ALA A 170 16.29 -4.91 -6.71
CA ALA A 170 15.22 -5.87 -6.45
C ALA A 170 13.92 -5.17 -6.01
N ALA A 171 14.00 -4.25 -5.05
CA ALA A 171 12.87 -3.42 -4.61
C ALA A 171 12.29 -2.61 -5.78
N MET A 172 13.14 -2.15 -6.69
CA MET A 172 12.76 -1.44 -7.89
C MET A 172 11.95 -2.33 -8.87
N ALA A 173 12.36 -3.58 -9.08
CA ALA A 173 11.60 -4.51 -9.91
C ALA A 173 10.22 -4.80 -9.31
N TRP A 174 10.14 -4.99 -7.99
CA TRP A 174 8.89 -5.16 -7.26
C TRP A 174 7.97 -3.93 -7.37
N LEU A 175 8.49 -2.72 -7.16
CA LEU A 175 7.71 -1.49 -7.24
C LEU A 175 7.10 -1.30 -8.63
N ARG A 176 7.81 -1.66 -9.71
CA ARG A 176 7.25 -1.66 -11.08
C ARG A 176 6.03 -2.57 -11.23
N LYS A 177 6.03 -3.75 -10.61
CA LYS A 177 4.85 -4.64 -10.60
C LYS A 177 3.67 -4.00 -9.85
N LEU A 178 3.95 -3.33 -8.74
CA LEU A 178 2.92 -2.61 -7.97
C LEU A 178 2.32 -1.43 -8.74
N ILE A 179 3.14 -0.63 -9.41
CA ILE A 179 2.66 0.48 -10.25
C ILE A 179 1.76 -0.04 -11.37
N LYS A 180 2.12 -1.17 -12.01
CA LYS A 180 1.26 -1.80 -13.02
C LYS A 180 -0.08 -2.26 -12.42
N ALA A 181 -0.05 -2.92 -11.26
CA ALA A 181 -1.28 -3.33 -10.57
C ALA A 181 -2.17 -2.13 -10.19
N PHE A 182 -1.57 -1.01 -9.76
CA PHE A 182 -2.28 0.22 -9.47
C PHE A 182 -2.91 0.81 -10.73
N GLY A 183 -2.17 0.87 -11.84
CA GLY A 183 -2.69 1.34 -13.12
C GLY A 183 -3.91 0.53 -13.59
N ILE A 184 -3.85 -0.80 -13.47
CA ILE A 184 -4.98 -1.69 -13.77
C ILE A 184 -6.18 -1.39 -12.86
N ALA A 185 -5.94 -1.26 -11.55
CA ALA A 185 -6.99 -0.93 -10.58
C ALA A 185 -7.64 0.43 -10.90
N MET A 186 -6.83 1.45 -11.23
CA MET A 186 -7.33 2.77 -11.61
C MET A 186 -8.18 2.73 -12.88
N ILE A 187 -7.71 2.07 -13.95
CA ILE A 187 -8.47 1.91 -15.19
C ILE A 187 -9.82 1.23 -14.90
N PHE A 188 -9.83 0.22 -14.05
CA PHE A 188 -11.06 -0.46 -13.65
C PHE A 188 -12.00 0.44 -12.83
N THR A 189 -11.48 1.17 -11.83
CA THR A 189 -12.33 2.01 -10.94
C THR A 189 -12.76 3.33 -11.58
N PHE A 190 -12.04 3.84 -12.57
CA PHE A 190 -12.27 5.13 -13.21
C PHE A 190 -13.70 5.32 -13.76
N PRO A 191 -14.27 4.40 -14.57
CA PRO A 191 -15.64 4.58 -15.08
C PRO A 191 -16.67 4.67 -13.94
N PHE A 192 -16.51 3.86 -12.88
CA PHE A 192 -17.40 3.91 -11.72
C PHE A 192 -17.28 5.25 -10.99
N MET A 193 -16.06 5.78 -10.81
CA MET A 193 -15.85 7.11 -10.23
C MET A 193 -16.49 8.22 -11.06
N VAL A 194 -16.40 8.16 -12.40
CA VAL A 194 -17.05 9.14 -13.28
C VAL A 194 -18.58 9.09 -13.12
N ILE A 195 -19.17 7.90 -13.07
CA ILE A 195 -20.62 7.74 -12.85
C ILE A 195 -21.02 8.29 -11.47
N ILE A 196 -20.26 7.99 -10.41
CA ILE A 196 -20.56 8.53 -9.06
C ILE A 196 -20.46 10.06 -9.07
N CYS A 197 -19.43 10.64 -9.67
CA CYS A 197 -19.29 12.09 -9.82
C CYS A 197 -20.51 12.69 -10.56
N TYR A 198 -20.97 12.06 -11.64
CA TYR A 198 -22.16 12.50 -12.37
C TYR A 198 -23.41 12.44 -11.47
N LEU A 199 -23.66 11.32 -10.80
CA LEU A 199 -24.80 11.16 -9.90
C LEU A 199 -24.80 12.16 -8.74
N TYR A 200 -23.62 12.45 -8.18
CA TYR A 200 -23.47 13.34 -7.04
C TYR A 200 -23.58 14.83 -7.44
N PHE A 201 -22.88 15.25 -8.50
CA PHE A 201 -22.80 16.67 -8.87
C PHE A 201 -23.89 17.11 -9.86
N ALA A 202 -24.24 16.28 -10.84
CA ALA A 202 -25.24 16.64 -11.85
C ALA A 202 -26.66 16.30 -11.40
N GLU A 203 -26.87 15.06 -10.94
CA GLU A 203 -28.20 14.58 -10.49
C GLU A 203 -28.50 14.93 -9.02
N ARG A 204 -27.51 15.45 -8.27
CA ARG A 204 -27.63 15.81 -6.84
C ARG A 204 -28.18 14.68 -5.98
N LYS A 205 -27.86 13.43 -6.32
CA LYS A 205 -28.25 12.28 -5.50
C LYS A 205 -27.52 12.31 -4.16
N ASN A 206 -28.24 11.94 -3.10
CA ASN A 206 -27.64 11.75 -1.80
C ASN A 206 -26.75 10.49 -1.80
N GLU A 207 -25.73 10.48 -0.95
CA GLU A 207 -24.79 9.36 -0.75
C GLU A 207 -25.50 8.06 -0.32
N ASP A 208 -26.69 8.21 0.28
CA ASP A 208 -27.54 7.10 0.72
C ASP A 208 -28.39 6.50 -0.42
N ASP A 209 -28.31 7.05 -1.64
CA ASP A 209 -28.99 6.48 -2.81
C ASP A 209 -28.40 5.09 -3.16
N LYS A 210 -29.30 4.14 -3.43
CA LYS A 210 -28.94 2.73 -3.69
C LYS A 210 -27.91 2.59 -4.81
N TYR A 211 -28.03 3.38 -5.88
CA TYR A 211 -27.09 3.31 -7.01
C TYR A 211 -25.71 3.82 -6.62
N MET A 212 -25.63 4.88 -5.81
CA MET A 212 -24.35 5.37 -5.28
C MET A 212 -23.70 4.32 -4.39
N GLN A 213 -24.45 3.71 -3.47
CA GLN A 213 -23.91 2.69 -2.56
C GLN A 213 -23.39 1.45 -3.30
N ILE A 214 -24.08 0.99 -4.35
CA ILE A 214 -23.62 -0.13 -5.18
C ILE A 214 -22.27 0.22 -5.84
N LEU A 215 -22.17 1.40 -6.47
CA LEU A 215 -20.94 1.82 -7.16
C LEU A 215 -19.78 2.01 -6.18
N LEU A 216 -20.02 2.63 -5.02
CA LEU A 216 -19.04 2.79 -3.95
C LEU A 216 -18.55 1.43 -3.44
N THR A 217 -19.45 0.47 -3.28
CA THR A 217 -19.11 -0.90 -2.85
C THR A 217 -18.23 -1.60 -3.88
N ILE A 218 -18.55 -1.49 -5.18
CA ILE A 218 -17.72 -2.05 -6.27
C ILE A 218 -16.30 -1.48 -6.22
N ILE A 219 -16.18 -0.17 -6.06
CA ILE A 219 -14.89 0.52 -5.95
C ILE A 219 -14.10 0.03 -4.73
N PHE A 220 -14.76 -0.10 -3.59
CA PHE A 220 -14.15 -0.59 -2.37
C PHE A 220 -13.68 -2.06 -2.51
N CYS A 221 -14.49 -2.92 -3.13
CA CYS A 221 -14.10 -4.30 -3.44
C CYS A 221 -12.88 -4.34 -4.35
N ALA A 222 -12.81 -3.48 -5.37
CA ALA A 222 -11.63 -3.37 -6.24
C ALA A 222 -10.38 -2.93 -5.45
N GLY A 223 -10.51 -1.97 -4.54
CA GLY A 223 -9.43 -1.55 -3.64
C GLY A 223 -8.96 -2.66 -2.69
N SER A 224 -9.89 -3.46 -2.19
CA SER A 224 -9.58 -4.65 -1.36
C SER A 224 -8.85 -5.73 -2.18
N ALA A 225 -9.33 -6.04 -3.39
CA ALA A 225 -8.66 -6.97 -4.30
C ALA A 225 -7.24 -6.50 -4.65
N TYR A 226 -7.08 -5.21 -4.93
CA TYR A 226 -5.77 -4.60 -5.14
C TYR A 226 -4.85 -4.75 -3.92
N SER A 227 -5.35 -4.48 -2.71
CA SER A 227 -4.58 -4.64 -1.47
C SER A 227 -4.16 -6.09 -1.24
N LEU A 228 -5.01 -7.06 -1.58
CA LEU A 228 -4.70 -8.48 -1.52
C LEU A 228 -3.61 -8.87 -2.53
N VAL A 229 -3.75 -8.46 -3.80
CA VAL A 229 -2.77 -8.74 -4.87
C VAL A 229 -1.41 -8.14 -4.55
N THR A 230 -1.37 -6.89 -4.09
CA THR A 230 -0.11 -6.22 -3.73
C THR A 230 0.57 -6.86 -2.52
N THR A 231 -0.21 -7.33 -1.55
CA THR A 231 0.30 -8.09 -0.39
C THR A 231 0.84 -9.44 -0.81
N TYR A 232 0.16 -10.13 -1.73
CA TYR A 232 0.65 -11.37 -2.31
C TYR A 232 1.98 -11.17 -3.05
N PHE A 233 2.10 -10.12 -3.88
CA PHE A 233 3.36 -9.78 -4.54
C PHE A 233 4.50 -9.46 -3.56
N MET A 234 4.21 -8.78 -2.46
CA MET A 234 5.18 -8.54 -1.41
C MET A 234 5.64 -9.86 -0.77
N PHE A 235 4.72 -10.78 -0.49
CA PHE A 235 5.06 -12.08 0.08
C PHE A 235 5.87 -12.97 -0.87
N SER A 236 5.57 -12.93 -2.17
CA SER A 236 6.28 -13.74 -3.17
C SER A 236 7.71 -13.25 -3.42
N GLU A 237 7.95 -11.94 -3.37
CA GLU A 237 9.23 -11.32 -3.72
C GLU A 237 10.20 -11.20 -2.54
N PHE A 238 9.70 -11.11 -1.30
CA PHE A 238 10.55 -10.96 -0.11
C PHE A 238 10.62 -12.26 0.69
N PRO A 239 11.60 -13.15 0.42
CA PRO A 239 11.73 -14.43 1.11
C PRO A 239 11.94 -14.26 2.63
N GLN A 240 12.58 -13.17 3.06
CA GLN A 240 12.73 -12.85 4.49
C GLN A 240 11.37 -12.65 5.18
N LEU A 241 10.47 -11.90 4.53
CA LEU A 241 9.10 -11.70 5.02
C LEU A 241 8.33 -13.02 5.03
N ARG A 242 8.46 -13.82 3.97
CA ARG A 242 7.84 -15.14 3.90
C ARG A 242 8.29 -16.05 5.04
N ASN A 243 9.60 -16.10 5.31
CA ASN A 243 10.16 -16.93 6.36
C ASN A 243 9.74 -16.44 7.76
N ALA A 244 9.68 -15.12 7.97
CA ALA A 244 9.19 -14.54 9.22
C ALA A 244 7.72 -14.90 9.47
N VAL A 245 6.85 -14.71 8.48
CA VAL A 245 5.43 -15.08 8.57
C VAL A 245 5.26 -16.59 8.76
N ALA A 246 6.04 -17.43 8.07
CA ALA A 246 5.99 -18.88 8.24
C ALA A 246 6.44 -19.31 9.64
N LYS A 247 7.36 -18.57 10.28
CA LYS A 247 7.78 -18.79 11.67
C LYS A 247 6.64 -18.47 12.64
N ASP A 248 5.94 -17.37 12.43
CA ASP A 248 4.85 -16.93 13.31
C ASP A 248 3.55 -17.73 13.08
N PHE A 249 3.34 -18.22 11.85
CA PHE A 249 2.17 -18.99 11.45
C PHE A 249 2.61 -20.31 10.77
N PRO A 250 3.05 -21.31 11.55
CA PRO A 250 3.58 -22.56 11.01
C PRO A 250 2.56 -23.34 10.17
N PHE A 251 1.27 -23.17 10.44
CA PHE A 251 0.17 -23.77 9.67
C PHE A 251 0.00 -23.15 8.27
N CYS A 252 0.46 -21.91 8.08
CA CYS A 252 0.44 -21.18 6.81
C CYS A 252 1.79 -21.25 6.08
N ALA A 253 2.78 -21.96 6.63
CA ALA A 253 4.05 -22.15 5.97
C ALA A 253 3.77 -22.87 4.64
N PRO A 254 4.03 -22.25 3.48
CA PRO A 254 4.00 -23.00 2.25
C PRO A 254 4.94 -24.19 2.46
N LYS A 255 4.48 -25.41 2.13
CA LYS A 255 5.37 -26.56 1.93
C LYS A 255 6.23 -26.21 0.73
N ILE A 256 7.19 -25.32 0.93
CA ILE A 256 8.30 -25.13 0.04
C ILE A 256 9.02 -26.45 0.21
N SER A 257 8.78 -27.36 -0.72
CA SER A 257 9.77 -28.36 -1.02
C SER A 257 11.04 -27.55 -1.20
N THR A 258 11.92 -27.57 -0.20
CA THR A 258 13.33 -27.38 -0.44
C THR A 258 13.68 -28.48 -1.41
N SER A 259 13.38 -28.27 -2.69
CA SER A 259 14.18 -28.88 -3.74
C SER A 259 15.56 -28.36 -3.38
N VAL A 260 16.33 -29.23 -2.73
CA VAL A 260 17.76 -29.04 -2.60
C VAL A 260 18.16 -28.67 -4.01
N LEU A 261 18.56 -27.41 -4.21
CA LEU A 261 18.96 -26.91 -5.52
C LEU A 261 19.85 -28.01 -6.10
N SER A 262 19.42 -28.53 -7.24
CA SER A 262 20.19 -29.57 -7.91
C SER A 262 21.63 -29.04 -8.03
N GLN A 263 22.61 -29.93 -7.98
CA GLN A 263 24.01 -29.51 -8.10
C GLN A 263 24.18 -28.61 -9.34
N GLU A 264 23.49 -28.94 -10.42
CA GLU A 264 23.40 -28.17 -11.66
C GLU A 264 22.81 -26.76 -11.50
N GLU A 265 21.75 -26.54 -10.72
CA GLU A 265 21.21 -25.20 -10.44
C GLU A 265 22.15 -24.36 -9.57
N ARG A 266 22.83 -24.99 -8.61
CA ARG A 266 23.85 -24.32 -7.78
C ARG A 266 25.06 -23.91 -8.61
N ASP A 267 25.53 -24.81 -9.46
CA ASP A 267 26.64 -24.54 -10.36
C ASP A 267 26.23 -23.47 -11.39
N ASN A 268 25.03 -23.54 -11.97
CA ASN A 268 24.52 -22.49 -12.86
C ASN A 268 24.39 -21.13 -12.16
N MET A 269 23.95 -21.08 -10.90
CA MET A 269 23.95 -19.84 -10.12
C MET A 269 25.36 -19.32 -9.84
N TYR A 270 26.31 -20.21 -9.53
CA TYR A 270 27.72 -19.86 -9.30
C TYR A 270 28.38 -19.34 -10.59
N TYR A 271 28.18 -20.02 -11.72
CA TYR A 271 28.70 -19.61 -13.02
C TYR A 271 28.01 -18.36 -13.56
N ASN A 272 26.71 -18.15 -13.32
CA ASN A 272 26.07 -16.88 -13.64
C ASN A 272 26.61 -15.75 -12.76
N SER A 273 26.82 -16.00 -11.46
CA SER A 273 27.45 -15.03 -10.57
C SER A 273 28.86 -14.67 -11.03
N LEU A 274 29.65 -15.67 -11.44
CA LEU A 274 30.99 -15.46 -11.99
C LEU A 274 30.93 -14.72 -13.32
N ASN A 275 30.08 -15.12 -14.28
CA ASN A 275 29.94 -14.43 -15.57
C ASN A 275 29.51 -12.97 -15.41
N VAL A 276 28.60 -12.68 -14.47
CA VAL A 276 28.19 -11.31 -14.16
C VAL A 276 29.33 -10.53 -13.49
N ALA A 277 30.15 -11.18 -12.67
CA ALA A 277 31.32 -10.55 -12.05
C ALA A 277 32.52 -10.38 -12.99
N TRP A 278 32.66 -11.25 -14.00
CA TRP A 278 33.75 -11.29 -14.97
C TRP A 278 33.48 -10.49 -16.25
N ARG A 279 32.21 -10.20 -16.56
CA ARG A 279 31.90 -9.14 -17.52
C ARG A 279 32.38 -7.83 -16.91
N HIS A 280 33.62 -7.47 -17.24
CA HIS A 280 34.12 -6.13 -17.07
C HIS A 280 33.09 -5.16 -17.66
N PRO A 281 32.85 -3.99 -17.04
CA PRO A 281 32.03 -2.97 -17.66
C PRO A 281 32.58 -2.75 -19.06
N GLU A 282 31.77 -3.06 -20.08
CA GLU A 282 32.15 -2.77 -21.46
C GLU A 282 32.57 -1.31 -21.47
N GLU A 283 33.83 -1.05 -21.85
CA GLU A 283 34.33 0.31 -22.02
C GLU A 283 33.27 1.09 -22.82
N PRO A 284 32.87 2.28 -22.36
CA PRO A 284 31.88 3.06 -23.07
C PRO A 284 32.37 3.21 -24.51
N LYS A 285 31.65 2.61 -25.45
CA LYS A 285 31.93 2.73 -26.89
C LYS A 285 32.11 4.20 -27.16
N SER A 286 33.35 4.60 -27.45
CA SER A 286 33.65 5.97 -27.83
C SER A 286 32.77 6.26 -29.03
N ILE A 287 31.84 7.19 -28.84
CA ILE A 287 31.00 7.69 -29.91
C ILE A 287 31.97 8.37 -30.86
N ALA A 288 32.31 7.69 -31.96
CA ALA A 288 33.12 8.24 -33.02
C ALA A 288 32.40 9.48 -33.55
N THR A 289 32.94 10.64 -33.23
CA THR A 289 32.50 11.92 -33.75
C THR A 289 32.72 11.89 -35.26
N ILE A 290 31.63 11.76 -36.03
CA ILE A 290 31.66 11.95 -37.48
C ILE A 290 31.67 13.46 -37.68
N THR A 291 32.84 14.00 -38.03
CA THR A 291 33.02 15.36 -38.59
C THR A 291 32.60 15.41 -40.04
#